data_AF-A0A9D5P1B5-F1
#
_entry.id   AF-A0A9D5P1B5-F1
#
_cell.length_a   1.000
_cell.length_b   1.000
_cell.length_c   1.000
_cell.angle_alpha   90.00
_cell.angle_beta   90.00
_cell.angle_gamma   90.00
#
_symmetry.space_group_name_H-M   'P 1'
#
loop_
_entity.id
_entity.type
_entity.pdbx_description
1 polymer ?
#
loop_
_entity_poly.entity_id
_entity_poly.type
_entity_poly.pdbx_seq_one_letter_code
_entity_poly.pdbx_strand_id
1 'polypeptide(L)'
;MRKRNTWLNIVFTLVLLLCMASFGALLIPHNSSEVIIAIISLDVALIALYISLRTFYSIDEVNAISRMDGNVMENERYRPNILRAVFLFPQSELLDSSEALMDYMEGLFLDKNKQSGAHLADNVQEVADLLVLIPYFIKGNSAVQLNRVSELLDSIRNKVDNFKEISDGSCKLLEETVSLIDAVFAYQKYGQIDSNPSKLLEIRGSLFFNPVTSILYYDYLGLYYLRCATYLLTGKISPSLMEIMSCIKKCKDEDKSLAFVYCDKASGAFKRAKEHSEEDMIWTGYVCFNLARAEYLMQTLSESFGETTDNEWERTINKSIRSWMTSNMIIAEQFTLKHPNSKKSWLQQAFMSEENFVRLTKVIMQIIKQQPLTDYNGNAWISNYSDLTETSFYKSIPKEDPQKLTDNLMKDLQALLKKLSNN
;
A
#
# COMPACT_ATOMS: atom_id res chain seq x y z
N MET A 1 -8.20 30.84 3.40
CA MET A 1 -9.40 31.08 4.25
C MET A 1 -9.41 32.43 4.96
N ARG A 2 -8.42 32.79 5.79
CA ARG A 2 -8.39 34.07 6.53
C ARG A 2 -8.57 35.32 5.67
N LYS A 3 -7.99 35.34 4.45
CA LYS A 3 -8.10 36.43 3.45
C LYS A 3 -9.50 36.60 2.82
N ARG A 4 -10.32 35.54 2.75
CA ARG A 4 -11.64 35.57 2.07
C ARG A 4 -12.75 36.03 3.02
N ASN A 5 -12.70 35.61 4.28
CA ASN A 5 -13.54 36.16 5.35
C ASN A 5 -13.18 37.63 5.66
N THR A 6 -11.91 38.03 5.55
CA THR A 6 -11.56 39.45 5.65
C THR A 6 -12.13 40.26 4.50
N TRP A 7 -12.13 39.74 3.26
CA TRP A 7 -12.70 40.45 2.12
C TRP A 7 -14.21 40.66 2.24
N LEU A 8 -14.96 39.62 2.64
CA LEU A 8 -16.40 39.73 2.92
C LEU A 8 -16.69 40.71 4.06
N ASN A 9 -15.91 40.67 5.14
CA ASN A 9 -16.04 41.62 6.24
C ASN A 9 -15.70 43.05 5.79
N ILE A 10 -14.66 43.24 4.97
CA ILE A 10 -14.25 44.54 4.42
C ILE A 10 -15.36 45.12 3.54
N VAL A 11 -15.90 44.33 2.60
CA VAL A 11 -17.00 44.74 1.73
C VAL A 11 -18.24 45.08 2.55
N PHE A 12 -18.57 44.27 3.54
CA PHE A 12 -19.71 44.54 4.42
C PHE A 12 -19.51 45.82 5.23
N THR A 13 -18.34 46.04 5.83
CA THR A 13 -18.03 47.32 6.51
C THR A 13 -18.05 48.51 5.56
N LEU A 14 -17.62 48.35 4.30
CA LEU A 14 -17.67 49.41 3.29
C LEU A 14 -19.11 49.75 2.91
N VAL A 15 -19.96 48.74 2.70
CA VAL A 15 -21.40 48.93 2.43
C VAL A 15 -22.07 49.60 3.62
N LEU A 16 -21.77 49.16 4.85
CA LEU A 16 -22.33 49.72 6.07
C LEU A 16 -21.85 51.17 6.32
N LEU A 17 -20.58 51.47 6.02
CA LEU A 17 -20.04 52.83 6.03
C LEU A 17 -20.67 53.73 4.95
N LEU A 18 -20.93 53.19 3.75
CA LEU A 18 -21.64 53.89 2.68
C LEU A 18 -23.10 54.17 3.05
N CYS A 19 -23.78 53.21 3.69
CA CYS A 19 -25.13 53.40 4.26
C CYS A 19 -25.13 54.45 5.37
N MET A 20 -24.14 54.45 6.27
CA MET A 20 -24.00 55.45 7.34
C MET A 20 -23.61 56.84 6.81
N ALA A 21 -22.79 56.92 5.76
CA ALA A 21 -22.41 58.18 5.12
C ALA A 21 -23.58 58.77 4.32
N SER A 22 -24.35 57.94 3.63
CA SER A 22 -25.60 58.36 2.98
C SER A 22 -26.67 58.76 3.99
N PHE A 23 -26.76 58.09 5.15
CA PHE A 23 -27.58 58.50 6.29
C PHE A 23 -27.22 59.90 6.80
N GLY A 24 -25.93 60.18 6.98
CA GLY A 24 -25.45 61.51 7.37
C GLY A 24 -25.77 62.59 6.34
N ALA A 25 -25.74 62.28 5.04
CA ALA A 25 -26.06 63.23 3.98
C ALA A 25 -27.57 63.48 3.80
N LEU A 26 -28.42 62.47 4.03
CA LEU A 26 -29.88 62.54 3.87
C LEU A 26 -30.64 63.09 5.09
N LEU A 27 -30.06 63.04 6.29
CA LEU A 27 -30.66 63.62 7.50
C LEU A 27 -30.52 65.14 7.59
N ILE A 28 -29.58 65.73 6.85
CA ILE A 28 -29.30 67.17 6.90
C ILE A 28 -30.47 68.03 6.33
N PRO A 29 -31.26 67.57 5.32
CA PRO A 29 -32.35 68.40 4.79
C PRO A 29 -33.78 68.01 5.21
N HIS A 30 -34.08 66.78 5.65
CA HIS A 30 -35.47 66.32 5.81
C HIS A 30 -35.75 65.56 7.12
N ASN A 31 -36.65 66.14 7.91
CA ASN A 31 -37.15 65.62 9.19
C ASN A 31 -38.46 64.82 8.99
N SER A 32 -38.50 63.92 8.01
CA SER A 32 -39.69 63.12 7.68
C SER A 32 -39.56 61.71 8.25
N SER A 33 -40.51 61.33 9.12
CA SER A 33 -40.59 60.01 9.77
C SER A 33 -40.57 58.83 8.77
N GLU A 34 -41.05 59.04 7.55
CA GLU A 34 -41.05 58.04 6.48
C GLU A 34 -39.63 57.67 6.00
N VAL A 35 -38.71 58.64 5.95
CA VAL A 35 -37.31 58.40 5.56
C VAL A 35 -36.59 57.60 6.64
N ILE A 36 -36.87 57.89 7.91
CA ILE A 36 -36.32 57.15 9.05
C ILE A 36 -36.79 55.69 9.01
N ILE A 37 -38.08 55.44 8.76
CA ILE A 37 -38.63 54.08 8.66
C ILE A 37 -38.00 53.31 7.50
N ALA A 38 -37.90 53.92 6.31
CA ALA A 38 -37.31 53.30 5.13
C ALA A 38 -35.86 52.86 5.35
N ILE A 39 -35.07 53.66 6.07
CA ILE A 39 -33.68 53.37 6.39
C ILE A 39 -33.56 52.23 7.40
N ILE A 40 -34.35 52.26 8.49
CA ILE A 40 -34.35 51.17 9.47
C ILE A 40 -34.72 49.84 8.79
N SER A 41 -35.68 49.84 7.86
CA SER A 41 -36.01 48.64 7.08
C SER A 41 -34.87 48.17 6.16
N LEU A 42 -34.08 49.07 5.60
CA LEU A 42 -32.90 48.73 4.78
C LEU A 42 -31.80 48.08 5.64
N ASP A 43 -31.54 48.62 6.83
CA ASP A 43 -30.54 48.08 7.76
C ASP A 43 -30.92 46.68 8.24
N VAL A 44 -32.19 46.48 8.59
CA VAL A 44 -32.71 45.16 8.95
C VAL A 44 -32.56 44.17 7.78
N ALA A 45 -32.83 44.60 6.54
CA ALA A 45 -32.66 43.77 5.35
C ALA A 45 -31.17 43.41 5.08
N LEU A 46 -30.25 44.36 5.30
CA LEU A 46 -28.80 44.11 5.16
C LEU A 46 -28.26 43.17 6.23
N ILE A 47 -28.71 43.32 7.48
CA ILE A 47 -28.36 42.39 8.57
C ILE A 47 -28.93 41.00 8.26
N ALA A 48 -30.17 40.91 7.79
CA ALA A 48 -30.77 39.64 7.38
C ALA A 48 -30.02 39.00 6.21
N LEU A 49 -29.62 39.78 5.21
CA LEU A 49 -28.80 39.32 4.07
C LEU A 49 -27.42 38.82 4.55
N TYR A 50 -26.78 39.51 5.49
CA TYR A 50 -25.51 39.10 6.07
C TYR A 50 -25.63 37.77 6.82
N ILE A 51 -26.65 37.64 7.68
CA ILE A 51 -26.94 36.39 8.38
C ILE A 51 -27.23 35.29 7.36
N SER A 52 -28.04 35.56 6.33
CA SER A 52 -28.36 34.60 5.27
C SER A 52 -27.12 34.19 4.46
N LEU A 53 -26.22 35.12 4.10
CA LEU A 53 -24.98 34.81 3.39
C LEU A 53 -24.04 34.00 4.27
N ARG A 54 -23.87 34.38 5.53
CA ARG A 54 -23.06 33.63 6.50
C ARG A 54 -23.62 32.23 6.72
N THR A 55 -24.94 32.10 6.79
CA THR A 55 -25.63 30.81 6.95
C THR A 55 -25.50 29.97 5.69
N PHE A 56 -25.68 30.57 4.51
CA PHE A 56 -25.49 29.92 3.21
C PHE A 56 -24.06 29.40 3.04
N TYR A 57 -23.05 30.23 3.32
CA TYR A 57 -21.65 29.80 3.28
C TYR A 57 -21.33 28.75 4.35
N SER A 58 -21.88 28.86 5.55
CA SER A 58 -21.73 27.85 6.59
C SER A 58 -22.36 26.52 6.18
N ILE A 59 -23.51 26.54 5.50
CA ILE A 59 -24.17 25.33 4.99
C ILE A 59 -23.41 24.75 3.81
N ASP A 60 -22.90 25.57 2.90
CA ASP A 60 -22.17 25.11 1.72
C ASP A 60 -20.78 24.55 2.10
N GLU A 61 -20.11 25.15 3.08
CA GLU A 61 -18.95 24.55 3.75
C GLU A 61 -19.37 23.23 4.39
N VAL A 62 -20.40 23.19 5.25
CA VAL A 62 -20.89 21.95 5.87
C VAL A 62 -21.30 20.89 4.84
N ASN A 63 -21.79 21.26 3.65
CA ASN A 63 -22.13 20.32 2.57
C ASN A 63 -20.90 19.80 1.80
N ALA A 64 -19.86 20.62 1.65
CA ALA A 64 -18.56 20.17 1.14
C ALA A 64 -17.83 19.25 2.15
N ILE A 65 -18.10 19.46 3.44
CA ILE A 65 -17.51 18.76 4.59
C ILE A 65 -18.27 17.48 4.97
N SER A 66 -19.60 17.46 4.85
CA SER A 66 -20.49 16.37 5.30
C SER A 66 -20.56 15.18 4.35
N ARG A 67 -20.00 15.27 3.15
CA ARG A 67 -19.90 14.12 2.23
C ARG A 67 -18.69 13.23 2.54
N MET A 68 -18.50 12.81 3.79
CA MET A 68 -17.65 11.64 4.10
C MET A 68 -18.45 10.40 4.49
N ASP A 69 -19.76 10.53 4.76
CA ASP A 69 -20.61 9.35 5.02
C ASP A 69 -20.66 8.43 3.79
N GLY A 70 -20.30 7.17 3.98
CA GLY A 70 -20.28 6.16 2.90
C GLY A 70 -19.13 6.32 1.92
N ASN A 71 -18.01 6.91 2.36
CA ASN A 71 -16.79 7.00 1.55
C ASN A 71 -16.15 5.61 1.33
N VAL A 72 -15.23 5.52 0.36
CA VAL A 72 -14.61 4.24 -0.03
C VAL A 72 -13.84 3.53 1.09
N MET A 73 -13.36 4.26 2.10
CA MET A 73 -12.59 3.70 3.23
C MET A 73 -13.48 2.94 4.23
N GLU A 74 -14.78 3.24 4.26
CA GLU A 74 -15.77 2.56 5.09
C GLU A 74 -16.45 1.38 4.36
N ASN A 75 -16.12 1.16 3.08
CA ASN A 75 -16.71 0.11 2.29
C ASN A 75 -16.04 -1.25 2.56
N GLU A 76 -16.69 -2.07 3.40
CA GLU A 76 -16.27 -3.45 3.68
C GLU A 76 -16.27 -4.37 2.45
N ARG A 77 -17.02 -4.00 1.40
CA ARG A 77 -17.10 -4.73 0.14
C ARG A 77 -16.20 -4.15 -0.95
N TYR A 78 -15.31 -3.22 -0.58
CA TYR A 78 -14.35 -2.68 -1.52
C TYR A 78 -13.46 -3.81 -2.07
N ARG A 79 -13.30 -3.85 -3.38
CA ARG A 79 -12.52 -4.89 -4.06
C ARG A 79 -11.24 -4.30 -4.61
N PRO A 80 -10.07 -4.82 -4.20
CA PRO A 80 -8.84 -4.50 -4.89
C PRO A 80 -8.96 -4.91 -6.35
N ASN A 81 -8.38 -4.10 -7.23
CA ASN A 81 -8.26 -4.44 -8.64
C ASN A 81 -6.85 -4.11 -9.11
N ILE A 82 -5.85 -4.81 -8.57
CA ILE A 82 -4.45 -4.63 -8.98
C ILE A 82 -4.27 -4.96 -10.47
N LEU A 83 -5.09 -5.87 -11.01
CA LEU A 83 -5.12 -6.18 -12.44
C LEU A 83 -5.39 -4.94 -13.31
N ARG A 84 -6.19 -3.98 -12.82
CA ARG A 84 -6.41 -2.69 -13.50
C ARG A 84 -5.10 -1.93 -13.73
N ALA A 85 -4.16 -1.98 -12.80
CA ALA A 85 -2.89 -1.26 -12.90
C ALA A 85 -2.06 -1.72 -14.10
N VAL A 86 -2.11 -3.01 -14.46
CA VAL A 86 -1.41 -3.53 -15.65
C VAL A 86 -1.91 -2.89 -16.94
N PHE A 87 -3.18 -2.49 -16.99
CA PHE A 87 -3.77 -1.81 -18.14
C PHE A 87 -3.64 -0.28 -18.07
N LEU A 88 -3.56 0.29 -16.86
CA LEU A 88 -3.29 1.72 -16.67
C LEU A 88 -1.86 2.07 -17.06
N PHE A 89 -0.92 1.15 -16.84
CA PHE A 89 0.50 1.33 -17.13
C PHE A 89 0.99 0.29 -18.17
N PRO A 90 0.61 0.43 -19.45
CA PRO A 90 0.94 -0.54 -20.50
C PRO A 90 2.39 -0.44 -21.02
N GLN A 91 3.18 0.51 -20.50
CA GLN A 91 4.55 0.75 -20.95
C GLN A 91 5.43 -0.50 -20.73
N SER A 92 6.34 -0.77 -21.67
CA SER A 92 7.21 -1.95 -21.61
C SER A 92 8.50 -1.71 -20.83
N GLU A 93 8.93 -0.46 -20.71
CA GLU A 93 10.17 -0.05 -20.05
C GLU A 93 9.91 0.43 -18.61
N LEU A 94 10.85 0.14 -17.71
CA LEU A 94 10.77 0.50 -16.30
C LEU A 94 10.63 2.01 -16.07
N LEU A 95 11.45 2.81 -16.75
CA LEU A 95 11.48 4.27 -16.56
C LEU A 95 10.15 4.91 -16.96
N ASP A 96 9.66 4.60 -18.17
CA ASP A 96 8.39 5.13 -18.68
C ASP A 96 7.21 4.70 -17.80
N SER A 97 7.21 3.44 -17.34
CA SER A 97 6.16 2.94 -16.45
C SER A 97 6.20 3.61 -15.07
N SER A 98 7.40 3.87 -14.55
CA SER A 98 7.60 4.57 -13.28
C SER A 98 7.18 6.03 -13.37
N GLU A 99 7.48 6.72 -14.47
CA GLU A 99 7.03 8.09 -14.70
C GLU A 99 5.51 8.15 -14.80
N ALA A 100 4.89 7.26 -15.57
CA ALA A 100 3.44 7.20 -15.71
C ALA A 100 2.72 6.92 -14.37
N LEU A 101 3.25 6.04 -13.53
CA LEU A 101 2.71 5.79 -12.19
C LEU A 101 2.77 7.05 -11.33
N MET A 102 3.92 7.71 -11.27
CA MET A 102 4.10 8.89 -10.43
C MET A 102 3.26 10.07 -10.91
N ASP A 103 3.22 10.32 -12.20
CA ASP A 103 2.38 11.37 -12.80
C ASP A 103 0.89 11.12 -12.50
N TYR A 104 0.46 9.86 -12.53
CA TYR A 104 -0.89 9.49 -12.16
C TYR A 104 -1.20 9.79 -10.69
N MET A 105 -0.34 9.32 -9.77
CA MET A 105 -0.52 9.52 -8.33
C MET A 105 -0.46 11.00 -7.93
N GLU A 106 0.47 11.77 -8.51
CA GLU A 106 0.57 13.22 -8.30
C GLU A 106 -0.67 13.95 -8.86
N GLY A 107 -1.14 13.52 -10.03
CA GLY A 107 -2.33 14.04 -10.71
C GLY A 107 -3.60 13.98 -9.86
N LEU A 108 -3.75 12.94 -9.00
CA LEU A 108 -4.87 12.83 -8.05
C LEU A 108 -4.98 14.06 -7.14
N PHE A 109 -3.86 14.75 -6.86
CA PHE A 109 -3.81 15.86 -5.92
C PHE A 109 -3.62 17.24 -6.58
N LEU A 110 -3.62 17.37 -7.91
CA LEU A 110 -3.43 18.67 -8.58
C LEU A 110 -4.74 19.48 -8.72
N ASP A 111 -5.90 18.83 -8.81
CA ASP A 111 -7.16 19.49 -9.15
C ASP A 111 -7.76 20.26 -7.96
N LYS A 112 -7.62 21.59 -7.95
CA LYS A 112 -8.11 22.46 -6.85
C LYS A 112 -9.64 22.58 -6.81
N ASN A 113 -10.33 22.23 -7.89
CA ASN A 113 -11.76 22.46 -8.05
C ASN A 113 -12.65 21.29 -7.59
N LYS A 114 -12.07 20.18 -7.11
CA LYS A 114 -12.78 18.94 -6.70
C LYS A 114 -12.52 18.53 -5.24
N GLN A 115 -12.25 19.47 -4.34
CA GLN A 115 -11.84 19.17 -2.97
C GLN A 115 -13.03 18.96 -2.02
N SER A 116 -13.78 17.88 -2.21
CA SER A 116 -14.68 17.35 -1.16
C SER A 116 -13.92 16.32 -0.29
N GLY A 117 -14.39 16.10 0.94
CA GLY A 117 -13.83 15.06 1.82
C GLY A 117 -13.86 13.66 1.21
N ALA A 118 -14.97 13.28 0.54
CA ALA A 118 -15.07 12.04 -0.22
C ALA A 118 -13.99 11.91 -1.30
N HIS A 119 -13.77 12.95 -2.12
CA HIS A 119 -12.74 12.89 -3.16
C HIS A 119 -11.33 12.77 -2.58
N LEU A 120 -11.06 13.41 -1.45
CA LEU A 120 -9.79 13.24 -0.76
C LEU A 120 -9.63 11.79 -0.26
N ALA A 121 -10.67 11.20 0.32
CA ALA A 121 -10.66 9.81 0.74
C ALA A 121 -10.46 8.83 -0.43
N ASP A 122 -11.16 9.05 -1.56
CA ASP A 122 -11.00 8.24 -2.77
C ASP A 122 -9.57 8.29 -3.30
N ASN A 123 -8.98 9.49 -3.36
CA ASN A 123 -7.60 9.65 -3.82
C ASN A 123 -6.58 8.99 -2.88
N VAL A 124 -6.77 9.08 -1.57
CA VAL A 124 -5.89 8.42 -0.59
C VAL A 124 -6.05 6.90 -0.67
N GLN A 125 -7.25 6.39 -0.88
CA GLN A 125 -7.48 4.96 -1.10
C GLN A 125 -6.83 4.47 -2.40
N GLU A 126 -6.92 5.23 -3.50
CA GLU A 126 -6.25 4.87 -4.76
C GLU A 126 -4.72 4.82 -4.58
N VAL A 127 -4.14 5.73 -3.78
CA VAL A 127 -2.72 5.67 -3.40
C VAL A 127 -2.41 4.40 -2.59
N ALA A 128 -3.28 4.02 -1.65
CA ALA A 128 -3.11 2.79 -0.89
C ALA A 128 -3.17 1.54 -1.80
N ASP A 129 -4.09 1.50 -2.76
CA ASP A 129 -4.22 0.40 -3.73
C ASP A 129 -2.95 0.23 -4.59
N LEU A 130 -2.34 1.35 -4.99
CA LEU A 130 -1.11 1.36 -5.81
C LEU A 130 0.17 1.17 -5.00
N LEU A 131 0.10 1.26 -3.67
CA LEU A 131 1.27 1.22 -2.78
C LEU A 131 2.07 -0.07 -2.91
N VAL A 132 1.39 -1.20 -3.13
CA VAL A 132 2.03 -2.51 -3.34
C VAL A 132 2.85 -2.58 -4.64
N LEU A 133 2.58 -1.69 -5.59
CA LEU A 133 3.26 -1.67 -6.89
C LEU A 133 4.55 -0.84 -6.86
N ILE A 134 4.68 0.09 -5.91
CA ILE A 134 5.85 0.98 -5.80
C ILE A 134 7.20 0.23 -5.81
N PRO A 135 7.38 -0.91 -5.11
CA PRO A 135 8.64 -1.67 -5.16
C PRO A 135 9.04 -2.16 -6.57
N TYR A 136 8.10 -2.32 -7.49
CA TYR A 136 8.37 -2.74 -8.88
C TYR A 136 8.92 -1.62 -9.75
N PHE A 137 8.72 -0.37 -9.34
CA PHE A 137 9.13 0.81 -10.08
C PHE A 137 10.33 1.51 -9.45
N ILE A 138 10.44 1.48 -8.13
CA ILE A 138 11.54 2.10 -7.39
C ILE A 138 12.66 1.08 -7.19
N LYS A 139 13.45 0.84 -8.24
CA LYS A 139 14.66 0.02 -8.13
C LYS A 139 15.93 0.85 -8.35
N GLY A 140 16.80 0.84 -7.34
CA GLY A 140 18.18 1.30 -7.45
C GLY A 140 18.35 2.81 -7.41
N ASN A 141 18.25 3.40 -6.21
CA ASN A 141 18.79 4.73 -5.88
C ASN A 141 18.47 5.87 -6.88
N SER A 142 17.35 5.83 -7.60
CA SER A 142 16.84 7.03 -8.25
C SER A 142 16.30 7.93 -7.12
N ALA A 143 17.22 8.65 -6.49
CA ALA A 143 16.91 9.62 -5.44
C ALA A 143 15.77 10.54 -5.89
N VAL A 144 15.68 10.79 -7.20
CA VAL A 144 14.57 11.47 -7.88
C VAL A 144 13.20 10.83 -7.59
N GLN A 145 13.01 9.52 -7.83
CA GLN A 145 11.69 8.89 -7.62
C GLN A 145 11.36 8.78 -6.12
N LEU A 146 12.35 8.50 -5.28
CA LEU A 146 12.15 8.51 -3.82
C LEU A 146 11.77 9.89 -3.30
N ASN A 147 12.35 10.97 -3.85
CA ASN A 147 11.98 12.34 -3.52
C ASN A 147 10.56 12.65 -3.98
N ARG A 148 10.19 12.27 -5.21
CA ARG A 148 8.81 12.46 -5.71
C ARG A 148 7.77 11.78 -4.82
N VAL A 149 8.01 10.55 -4.37
CA VAL A 149 7.09 9.89 -3.42
C VAL A 149 7.06 10.63 -2.08
N SER A 150 8.20 11.08 -1.56
CA SER A 150 8.22 11.89 -0.32
C SER A 150 7.42 13.19 -0.47
N GLU A 151 7.58 13.90 -1.58
CA GLU A 151 6.85 15.13 -1.90
C GLU A 151 5.35 14.87 -2.05
N LEU A 152 4.97 13.75 -2.67
CA LEU A 152 3.59 13.30 -2.74
C LEU A 152 3.00 13.04 -1.35
N LEU A 153 3.71 12.33 -0.47
CA LEU A 153 3.26 12.06 0.90
C LEU A 153 3.10 13.36 1.69
N ASP A 154 4.03 14.30 1.57
CA ASP A 154 3.91 15.61 2.20
C ASP A 154 2.73 16.42 1.64
N SER A 155 2.45 16.31 0.33
CA SER A 155 1.27 16.91 -0.30
C SER A 155 -0.04 16.30 0.24
N ILE A 156 -0.08 14.97 0.41
CA ILE A 156 -1.22 14.25 0.99
C ILE A 156 -1.45 14.72 2.44
N ARG A 157 -0.40 14.71 3.28
CA ARG A 157 -0.49 15.16 4.68
C ARG A 157 -1.00 16.59 4.78
N ASN A 158 -0.42 17.51 4.02
CA ASN A 158 -0.84 18.92 4.01
C ASN A 158 -2.32 19.06 3.64
N LYS A 159 -2.82 18.25 2.70
CA LYS A 159 -4.24 18.29 2.32
C LYS A 159 -5.15 17.70 3.40
N VAL A 160 -4.74 16.61 4.03
CA VAL A 160 -5.49 16.00 5.13
C VAL A 160 -5.50 16.94 6.35
N ASP A 161 -4.39 17.59 6.69
CA ASP A 161 -4.33 18.55 7.79
C ASP A 161 -5.19 19.79 7.53
N ASN A 162 -5.20 20.32 6.30
CA ASN A 162 -6.14 21.37 5.91
C ASN A 162 -7.61 20.92 6.03
N PHE A 163 -7.89 19.62 5.89
CA PHE A 163 -9.24 19.07 6.04
C PHE A 163 -9.61 18.81 7.52
N LYS A 164 -8.65 18.50 8.38
CA LYS A 164 -8.85 18.34 9.85
C LYS A 164 -9.33 19.59 10.53
N GLU A 165 -8.81 20.76 10.13
CA GLU A 165 -9.28 22.06 10.65
C GLU A 165 -10.79 22.28 10.44
N ILE A 166 -11.41 21.41 9.65
CA ILE A 166 -12.75 21.55 9.12
C ILE A 166 -13.71 20.43 9.59
N SER A 167 -13.25 19.22 9.97
CA SER A 167 -14.11 18.08 10.37
C SER A 167 -13.46 17.09 11.36
N ASP A 168 -14.00 16.94 12.57
CA ASP A 168 -13.40 16.15 13.67
C ASP A 168 -13.71 14.64 13.67
N GLY A 169 -14.80 14.21 13.02
CA GLY A 169 -15.34 12.84 13.17
C GLY A 169 -14.80 11.82 12.16
N SER A 170 -14.94 12.12 10.87
CA SER A 170 -14.56 11.23 9.75
C SER A 170 -13.07 11.31 9.39
N CYS A 171 -12.32 12.22 10.01
CA CYS A 171 -10.92 12.44 9.68
C CYS A 171 -9.98 11.37 10.27
N LYS A 172 -10.38 10.67 11.34
CA LYS A 172 -9.51 9.69 12.00
C LYS A 172 -9.16 8.49 11.10
N LEU A 173 -10.12 7.97 10.33
CA LEU A 173 -9.84 6.87 9.40
C LEU A 173 -8.89 7.31 8.28
N LEU A 174 -9.05 8.54 7.80
CA LEU A 174 -8.18 9.16 6.81
C LEU A 174 -6.76 9.37 7.36
N GLU A 175 -6.63 9.86 8.59
CA GLU A 175 -5.35 9.99 9.31
C GLU A 175 -4.64 8.65 9.48
N GLU A 176 -5.38 7.63 9.90
CA GLU A 176 -4.85 6.29 10.11
C GLU A 176 -4.40 5.67 8.78
N THR A 177 -5.14 5.92 7.70
CA THR A 177 -4.79 5.45 6.35
C THR A 177 -3.53 6.16 5.82
N VAL A 178 -3.39 7.46 6.02
CA VAL A 178 -2.16 8.19 5.66
C VAL A 178 -0.97 7.69 6.49
N SER A 179 -1.18 7.44 7.79
CA SER A 179 -0.15 6.88 8.68
C SER A 179 0.26 5.47 8.23
N LEU A 180 -0.68 4.66 7.74
CA LEU A 180 -0.41 3.36 7.13
C LEU A 180 0.41 3.49 5.86
N ILE A 181 0.03 4.39 4.95
CA ILE A 181 0.78 4.63 3.71
C ILE A 181 2.23 5.02 4.04
N ASP A 182 2.40 5.93 5.01
CA ASP A 182 3.72 6.36 5.49
C ASP A 182 4.55 5.22 6.06
N ALA A 183 3.94 4.39 6.91
CA ALA A 183 4.62 3.28 7.56
C ALA A 183 5.02 2.19 6.56
N VAL A 184 4.14 1.88 5.60
CA VAL A 184 4.40 0.93 4.52
C VAL A 184 5.49 1.45 3.58
N PHE A 185 5.41 2.71 3.14
CA PHE A 185 6.44 3.30 2.29
C PHE A 185 7.79 3.34 2.99
N ALA A 186 7.82 3.69 4.27
CA ALA A 186 9.02 3.62 5.09
C ALA A 186 9.58 2.18 5.10
N TYR A 187 8.73 1.16 5.33
CA TYR A 187 9.13 -0.25 5.25
C TYR A 187 9.74 -0.64 3.90
N GLN A 188 9.14 -0.20 2.79
CA GLN A 188 9.61 -0.44 1.43
C GLN A 188 10.96 0.25 1.17
N LYS A 189 11.15 1.47 1.70
CA LYS A 189 12.43 2.20 1.65
C LYS A 189 13.55 1.51 2.46
N TYR A 190 13.20 0.84 3.56
CA TYR A 190 14.14 0.17 4.49
C TYR A 190 14.85 -1.08 3.96
N GLY A 191 14.85 -1.33 2.65
CA GLY A 191 15.98 -2.05 2.04
C GLY A 191 17.33 -1.34 2.30
N GLN A 192 17.32 -0.06 2.70
CA GLN A 192 18.49 0.76 3.02
C GLN A 192 18.19 1.74 4.19
N ILE A 193 18.81 1.49 5.36
CA ILE A 193 19.17 2.46 6.43
C ILE A 193 18.05 3.02 7.35
N ASP A 194 18.24 2.79 8.67
CA ASP A 194 17.74 3.51 9.85
C ASP A 194 16.48 4.39 9.72
N SER A 195 15.30 3.79 9.85
CA SER A 195 14.28 4.40 10.70
C SER A 195 13.28 3.39 11.26
N ASN A 196 12.63 3.83 12.34
CA ASN A 196 11.97 3.01 13.33
C ASN A 196 10.80 2.23 12.69
N PRO A 197 10.92 0.90 12.48
CA PRO A 197 9.82 0.08 11.97
C PRO A 197 8.64 -0.04 12.97
N SER A 198 8.79 0.56 14.16
CA SER A 198 7.76 0.68 15.20
C SER A 198 6.51 1.45 14.76
N LYS A 199 6.58 2.29 13.71
CA LYS A 199 5.42 3.05 13.24
C LYS A 199 4.25 2.15 12.82
N LEU A 200 4.52 0.93 12.33
CA LEU A 200 3.47 -0.05 12.04
C LEU A 200 2.72 -0.53 13.29
N LEU A 201 3.38 -0.52 14.46
CA LEU A 201 2.77 -0.93 15.73
C LEU A 201 1.91 0.19 16.35
N GLU A 202 2.17 1.44 15.99
CA GLU A 202 1.40 2.60 16.45
C GLU A 202 0.04 2.70 15.75
N ILE A 203 -0.10 2.06 14.58
CA ILE A 203 -1.32 2.07 13.79
C ILE A 203 -2.38 1.16 14.40
N ARG A 204 -3.58 1.71 14.56
CA ARG A 204 -4.77 1.02 15.08
C ARG A 204 -5.47 0.26 13.97
N GLY A 205 -4.91 -0.90 13.60
CA GLY A 205 -5.42 -1.73 12.51
C GLY A 205 -6.88 -2.17 12.60
N SER A 206 -7.48 -2.16 13.80
CA SER A 206 -8.91 -2.45 14.00
C SER A 206 -9.86 -1.37 13.47
N LEU A 207 -9.34 -0.21 13.06
CA LEU A 207 -10.13 0.87 12.47
C LEU A 207 -10.40 0.67 10.98
N PHE A 208 -9.66 -0.21 10.32
CA PHE A 208 -9.79 -0.43 8.88
C PHE A 208 -10.97 -1.35 8.57
N PHE A 209 -11.99 -0.81 7.93
CA PHE A 209 -13.12 -1.57 7.38
C PHE A 209 -12.85 -2.01 5.95
N ASN A 210 -12.13 -1.18 5.18
CA ASN A 210 -11.77 -1.48 3.81
C ASN A 210 -10.79 -2.68 3.74
N PRO A 211 -11.11 -3.73 2.95
CA PRO A 211 -10.26 -4.90 2.80
C PRO A 211 -8.82 -4.59 2.35
N VAL A 212 -8.59 -3.63 1.46
CA VAL A 212 -7.23 -3.32 0.97
C VAL A 212 -6.36 -2.72 2.07
N THR A 213 -6.89 -1.75 2.81
CA THR A 213 -6.15 -1.17 3.96
C THR A 213 -5.89 -2.21 5.05
N SER A 214 -6.83 -3.13 5.27
CA SER A 214 -6.68 -4.25 6.20
C SER A 214 -5.61 -5.23 5.75
N ILE A 215 -5.62 -5.63 4.47
CA ILE A 215 -4.59 -6.51 3.88
C ILE A 215 -3.22 -5.85 3.99
N LEU A 216 -3.09 -4.58 3.60
CA LEU A 216 -1.84 -3.82 3.69
C LEU A 216 -1.31 -3.79 5.12
N TYR A 217 -2.15 -3.42 6.09
CA TYR A 217 -1.74 -3.37 7.49
C TYR A 217 -1.24 -4.74 7.98
N TYR A 218 -2.04 -5.78 7.81
CA TYR A 218 -1.72 -7.10 8.35
C TYR A 218 -0.56 -7.79 7.61
N ASP A 219 -0.41 -7.61 6.30
CA ASP A 219 0.71 -8.15 5.54
C ASP A 219 2.03 -7.46 5.94
N TYR A 220 2.07 -6.12 5.98
CA TYR A 220 3.28 -5.40 6.39
C TYR A 220 3.62 -5.60 7.87
N LEU A 221 2.63 -5.76 8.74
CA LEU A 221 2.84 -6.14 10.13
C LEU A 221 3.44 -7.56 10.24
N GLY A 222 2.96 -8.51 9.45
CA GLY A 222 3.54 -9.85 9.38
C GLY A 222 4.98 -9.83 8.87
N LEU A 223 5.26 -9.04 7.84
CA LEU A 223 6.61 -8.85 7.29
C LEU A 223 7.55 -8.22 8.32
N TYR A 224 7.07 -7.27 9.12
CA TYR A 224 7.83 -6.70 10.24
C TYR A 224 8.24 -7.76 11.26
N TYR A 225 7.29 -8.56 11.75
CA TYR A 225 7.60 -9.63 12.70
C TYR A 225 8.53 -10.68 12.11
N LEU A 226 8.32 -11.07 10.85
CA LEU A 226 9.22 -11.99 10.16
C LEU A 226 10.64 -11.43 10.06
N ARG A 227 10.78 -10.12 9.78
CA ARG A 227 12.08 -9.43 9.78
C ARG A 227 12.73 -9.48 11.16
N CYS A 228 12.00 -9.20 12.24
CA CYS A 228 12.49 -9.33 13.61
C CYS A 228 13.00 -10.75 13.91
N ALA A 229 12.24 -11.78 13.54
CA ALA A 229 12.68 -13.17 13.69
C ALA A 229 13.98 -13.44 12.93
N THR A 230 14.07 -13.04 11.65
CA THR A 230 15.29 -13.26 10.86
C THR A 230 16.49 -12.47 11.36
N TYR A 231 16.28 -11.28 11.91
CA TYR A 231 17.34 -10.45 12.48
C TYR A 231 17.89 -11.07 13.76
N LEU A 232 17.03 -11.60 14.65
CA LEU A 232 17.47 -12.33 15.83
C LEU A 232 18.33 -13.55 15.47
N LEU A 233 17.94 -14.27 14.41
CA LEU A 233 18.65 -15.47 13.98
C LEU A 233 19.98 -15.17 13.29
N THR A 234 20.10 -14.07 12.54
CA THR A 234 21.23 -13.84 11.63
C THR A 234 22.05 -12.58 11.89
N GLY A 235 21.52 -11.63 12.65
CA GLY A 235 22.06 -10.27 12.81
C GLY A 235 21.97 -9.40 11.55
N LYS A 236 21.27 -9.85 10.50
CA LYS A 236 21.14 -9.15 9.21
C LYS A 236 19.68 -8.78 8.91
N ILE A 237 19.49 -7.70 8.17
CA ILE A 237 18.16 -7.16 7.80
C ILE A 237 17.53 -7.96 6.65
N SER A 238 18.33 -8.48 5.72
CA SER A 238 17.86 -9.27 4.57
C SER A 238 18.78 -10.48 4.28
N PRO A 239 18.88 -11.44 5.21
CA PRO A 239 19.66 -12.65 5.01
C PRO A 239 19.04 -13.55 3.94
N SER A 240 19.86 -14.33 3.24
CA SER A 240 19.34 -15.37 2.35
C SER A 240 18.77 -16.54 3.15
N LEU A 241 17.88 -17.35 2.55
CA LEU A 241 17.28 -18.48 3.24
C LEU A 241 18.34 -19.45 3.77
N MET A 242 19.41 -19.69 3.00
CA MET A 242 20.53 -20.51 3.44
C MET A 242 21.26 -19.93 4.66
N GLU A 243 21.47 -18.62 4.70
CA GLU A 243 22.11 -17.96 5.84
C GLU A 243 21.28 -18.18 7.11
N ILE A 244 19.96 -17.97 7.03
CA ILE A 244 19.04 -18.20 8.15
C ILE A 244 19.17 -19.63 8.67
N MET A 245 19.08 -20.64 7.78
CA MET A 245 19.16 -22.05 8.17
C MET A 245 20.50 -22.40 8.81
N SER A 246 21.60 -21.83 8.32
CA SER A 246 22.93 -22.07 8.86
C SER A 246 23.11 -21.45 10.25
N CYS A 247 22.46 -20.31 10.52
CA CYS A 247 22.54 -19.61 11.78
C CYS A 247 21.60 -20.20 12.84
N ILE A 248 20.43 -20.75 12.47
CA ILE A 248 19.52 -21.42 13.42
C ILE A 248 20.27 -22.47 14.25
N LYS A 249 21.13 -23.28 13.61
CA LYS A 249 21.92 -24.31 14.30
C LYS A 249 22.92 -23.76 15.33
N LYS A 250 23.34 -22.50 15.17
CA LYS A 250 24.37 -21.84 15.99
C LYS A 250 23.79 -20.83 16.98
N CYS A 251 22.51 -20.51 16.86
CA CYS A 251 21.84 -19.50 17.66
C CYS A 251 21.56 -20.02 19.07
N LYS A 252 21.48 -19.11 20.06
CA LYS A 252 21.12 -19.45 21.44
C LYS A 252 19.65 -19.87 21.53
N ASP A 253 19.31 -20.72 22.49
CA ASP A 253 17.93 -21.21 22.62
C ASP A 253 16.94 -20.11 23.03
N GLU A 254 17.39 -19.08 23.77
CA GLU A 254 16.60 -17.89 24.08
C GLU A 254 16.22 -17.11 22.80
N ASP A 255 17.19 -16.87 21.92
CA ASP A 255 16.99 -16.17 20.65
C ASP A 255 16.09 -16.97 19.69
N LYS A 256 16.23 -18.32 19.67
CA LYS A 256 15.34 -19.20 18.91
C LYS A 256 13.90 -19.14 19.43
N SER A 257 13.72 -19.16 20.74
CA SER A 257 12.40 -19.10 21.38
C SER A 257 11.70 -17.77 21.08
N LEU A 258 12.44 -16.66 21.15
CA LEU A 258 11.92 -15.35 20.80
C LEU A 258 11.63 -15.23 19.29
N ALA A 259 12.50 -15.77 18.43
CA ALA A 259 12.25 -15.83 16.99
C ALA A 259 11.00 -16.65 16.66
N PHE A 260 10.74 -17.74 17.40
CA PHE A 260 9.52 -18.53 17.25
C PHE A 260 8.27 -17.70 17.58
N VAL A 261 8.27 -16.95 18.68
CA VAL A 261 7.17 -16.03 19.05
C VAL A 261 6.92 -14.99 17.95
N TYR A 262 7.98 -14.43 17.38
CA TYR A 262 7.85 -13.50 16.25
C TYR A 262 7.28 -14.18 15.00
N CYS A 263 7.67 -15.42 14.69
CA CYS A 263 7.10 -16.20 13.60
C CYS A 263 5.61 -16.51 13.80
N ASP A 264 5.20 -16.84 15.03
CA ASP A 264 3.78 -17.05 15.38
C ASP A 264 2.96 -15.76 15.18
N LYS A 265 3.47 -14.62 15.67
CA LYS A 265 2.85 -13.31 15.43
C LYS A 265 2.78 -12.96 13.94
N ALA A 266 3.83 -13.27 13.18
CA ALA A 266 3.84 -13.07 11.73
C ALA A 266 2.77 -13.94 11.03
N SER A 267 2.71 -15.23 11.36
CA SER A 267 1.71 -16.16 10.83
C SER A 267 0.28 -15.69 11.14
N GLY A 268 0.03 -15.28 12.38
CA GLY A 268 -1.26 -14.73 12.79
C GLY A 268 -1.67 -13.48 12.01
N ALA A 269 -0.74 -12.57 11.75
CA ALA A 269 -0.99 -11.37 10.95
C ALA A 269 -1.30 -11.74 9.48
N PHE A 270 -0.49 -12.59 8.85
CA PHE A 270 -0.75 -13.03 7.47
C PHE A 270 -2.05 -13.82 7.32
N LYS A 271 -2.47 -14.60 8.32
CA LYS A 271 -3.77 -15.28 8.31
C LYS A 271 -4.94 -14.28 8.28
N ARG A 272 -4.85 -13.16 9.00
CA ARG A 272 -5.85 -12.07 8.91
C ARG A 272 -5.83 -11.37 7.56
N ALA A 273 -4.65 -11.10 7.00
CA ALA A 273 -4.54 -10.56 5.64
C ALA A 273 -5.12 -11.54 4.58
N LYS A 274 -5.02 -12.85 4.83
CA LYS A 274 -5.54 -13.90 3.96
C LYS A 274 -7.06 -13.90 3.92
N GLU A 275 -7.73 -13.69 5.06
CA GLU A 275 -9.20 -13.63 5.15
C GLU A 275 -9.81 -12.56 4.22
N HIS A 276 -9.09 -11.46 4.02
CA HIS A 276 -9.54 -10.36 3.15
C HIS A 276 -9.04 -10.47 1.70
N SER A 277 -8.01 -11.27 1.42
CA SER A 277 -7.38 -11.31 0.08
C SER A 277 -7.90 -12.40 -0.85
N GLU A 278 -8.77 -13.32 -0.40
CA GLU A 278 -9.19 -14.50 -1.21
C GLU A 278 -9.87 -14.16 -2.53
N GLU A 279 -10.48 -12.98 -2.65
CA GLU A 279 -11.15 -12.52 -3.88
C GLU A 279 -10.18 -11.92 -4.93
N ASP A 280 -8.97 -11.49 -4.54
CA ASP A 280 -7.96 -10.94 -5.44
C ASP A 280 -6.76 -11.89 -5.56
N MET A 281 -6.51 -12.33 -6.80
CA MET A 281 -5.49 -13.34 -7.08
C MET A 281 -4.07 -12.84 -6.82
N ILE A 282 -3.80 -11.55 -7.03
CA ILE A 282 -2.47 -10.97 -6.81
C ILE A 282 -2.21 -10.88 -5.31
N TRP A 283 -3.15 -10.34 -4.53
CA TRP A 283 -3.04 -10.30 -3.08
C TRP A 283 -2.95 -11.69 -2.45
N THR A 284 -3.77 -12.64 -2.92
CA THR A 284 -3.67 -14.04 -2.48
C THR A 284 -2.27 -14.60 -2.75
N GLY A 285 -1.69 -14.31 -3.91
CA GLY A 285 -0.33 -14.68 -4.28
C GLY A 285 0.70 -14.16 -3.28
N TYR A 286 0.70 -12.85 -3.00
CA TYR A 286 1.63 -12.22 -2.04
C TYR A 286 1.45 -12.73 -0.62
N VAL A 287 0.23 -12.68 -0.08
CA VAL A 287 -0.05 -13.01 1.32
C VAL A 287 0.25 -14.48 1.59
N CYS A 288 -0.14 -15.39 0.68
CA CYS A 288 0.17 -16.81 0.84
C CYS A 288 1.69 -17.07 0.75
N PHE A 289 2.43 -16.33 -0.09
CA PHE A 289 3.88 -16.47 -0.13
C PHE A 289 4.54 -16.07 1.20
N ASN A 290 4.14 -14.92 1.74
CA ASN A 290 4.68 -14.42 3.01
C ASN A 290 4.29 -15.34 4.19
N LEU A 291 3.04 -15.82 4.22
CA LEU A 291 2.57 -16.80 5.19
C LEU A 291 3.40 -18.10 5.12
N ALA A 292 3.64 -18.63 3.92
CA ALA A 292 4.42 -19.86 3.77
C ALA A 292 5.86 -19.70 4.28
N ARG A 293 6.47 -18.52 4.11
CA ARG A 293 7.81 -18.24 4.66
C ARG A 293 7.81 -18.23 6.19
N ALA A 294 6.79 -17.65 6.81
CA ALA A 294 6.64 -17.65 8.27
C ALA A 294 6.40 -19.09 8.79
N GLU A 295 5.49 -19.84 8.16
CA GLU A 295 5.20 -21.24 8.50
C GLU A 295 6.44 -22.13 8.35
N TYR A 296 7.21 -21.97 7.26
CA TYR A 296 8.45 -22.70 7.04
C TYR A 296 9.50 -22.44 8.13
N LEU A 297 9.68 -21.17 8.51
CA LEU A 297 10.64 -20.80 9.55
C LEU A 297 10.19 -21.31 10.92
N MET A 298 8.89 -21.19 11.23
CA MET A 298 8.28 -21.69 12.45
C MET A 298 8.46 -23.20 12.58
N GLN A 299 8.15 -23.97 11.53
CA GLN A 299 8.39 -25.42 11.50
C GLN A 299 9.88 -25.75 11.71
N THR A 300 10.78 -25.01 11.07
CA THR A 300 12.23 -25.26 11.24
C THR A 300 12.70 -24.99 12.68
N LEU A 301 12.13 -23.98 13.34
CA LEU A 301 12.40 -23.71 14.75
C LEU A 301 11.80 -24.80 15.66
N SER A 302 10.55 -25.22 15.43
CA SER A 302 9.91 -26.35 16.15
C SER A 302 10.71 -27.64 16.03
N GLU A 303 11.16 -28.00 14.83
CA GLU A 303 12.01 -29.18 14.63
C GLU A 303 13.33 -29.07 15.41
N SER A 304 13.88 -27.85 15.55
CA SER A 304 15.08 -27.62 16.36
C SER A 304 14.85 -27.81 17.86
N PHE A 305 13.59 -27.71 18.32
CA PHE A 305 13.15 -28.04 19.67
C PHE A 305 12.70 -29.50 19.83
N GLY A 306 12.72 -30.31 18.75
CA GLY A 306 12.30 -31.71 18.75
C GLY A 306 10.80 -31.93 18.54
N GLU A 307 10.06 -30.90 18.13
CA GLU A 307 8.63 -31.00 17.82
C GLU A 307 8.40 -31.33 16.35
N THR A 308 7.49 -32.26 16.06
CA THR A 308 7.03 -32.56 14.70
C THR A 308 5.76 -31.78 14.39
N THR A 309 5.80 -30.94 13.36
CA THR A 309 4.65 -30.19 12.84
C THR A 309 4.33 -30.60 11.42
N ASP A 310 3.06 -30.50 11.04
CA ASP A 310 2.63 -30.74 9.66
C ASP A 310 3.25 -29.74 8.67
N ASN A 311 3.48 -30.17 7.43
CA ASN A 311 4.01 -29.35 6.33
C ASN A 311 2.97 -28.35 5.80
N GLU A 312 2.42 -27.49 6.66
CA GLU A 312 1.37 -26.54 6.27
C GLU A 312 1.87 -25.52 5.23
N TRP A 313 3.15 -25.12 5.31
CA TRP A 313 3.78 -24.19 4.37
C TRP A 313 3.76 -24.68 2.92
N GLU A 314 3.82 -26.00 2.67
CA GLU A 314 3.81 -26.54 1.30
C GLU A 314 2.43 -26.31 0.65
N ARG A 315 1.36 -26.52 1.41
CA ARG A 315 0.00 -26.20 0.95
C ARG A 315 -0.15 -24.71 0.66
N THR A 316 0.37 -23.87 1.56
CA THR A 316 0.28 -22.41 1.44
C THR A 316 1.07 -21.87 0.25
N ILE A 317 2.32 -22.32 0.04
CA ILE A 317 3.15 -21.87 -1.09
C ILE A 317 2.60 -22.36 -2.43
N ASN A 318 2.01 -23.56 -2.48
CA ASN A 318 1.32 -24.04 -3.68
C ASN A 318 0.08 -23.18 -4.02
N LYS A 319 -0.68 -22.72 -3.01
CA LYS A 319 -1.78 -21.75 -3.22
C LYS A 319 -1.23 -20.45 -3.82
N SER A 320 -0.10 -19.93 -3.30
CA SER A 320 0.55 -18.74 -3.86
C SER A 320 0.95 -18.92 -5.35
N ILE A 321 1.61 -20.03 -5.69
CA ILE A 321 2.04 -20.31 -7.08
C ILE A 321 0.83 -20.37 -8.01
N ARG A 322 -0.26 -21.05 -7.61
CA ARG A 322 -1.48 -21.13 -8.42
C ARG A 322 -2.12 -19.77 -8.64
N SER A 323 -2.17 -18.93 -7.61
CA SER A 323 -2.71 -17.57 -7.70
C SER A 323 -1.89 -16.68 -8.65
N TRP A 324 -0.56 -16.76 -8.59
CA TRP A 324 0.32 -16.06 -9.52
C TRP A 324 0.17 -16.54 -10.96
N MET A 325 0.18 -17.87 -11.17
CA MET A 325 0.02 -18.47 -12.48
C MET A 325 -1.33 -18.08 -13.11
N THR A 326 -2.41 -18.16 -12.33
CA THR A 326 -3.75 -17.78 -12.80
C THR A 326 -3.82 -16.29 -13.15
N SER A 327 -3.26 -15.42 -12.31
CA SER A 327 -3.15 -13.98 -12.60
C SER A 327 -2.40 -13.72 -13.90
N ASN A 328 -1.23 -14.33 -14.07
CA ASN A 328 -0.39 -14.15 -15.26
C ASN A 328 -1.09 -14.65 -16.54
N MET A 329 -1.85 -15.74 -16.46
CA MET A 329 -2.67 -16.23 -17.59
C MET A 329 -3.77 -15.25 -17.98
N ILE A 330 -4.53 -14.74 -17.00
CA ILE A 330 -5.61 -13.77 -17.25
C ILE A 330 -5.04 -12.46 -17.82
N ILE A 331 -3.93 -11.97 -17.26
CA ILE A 331 -3.25 -10.78 -17.77
C ILE A 331 -2.81 -10.99 -19.21
N ALA A 332 -2.18 -12.14 -19.52
CA ALA A 332 -1.74 -12.43 -20.87
C ALA A 332 -2.90 -12.44 -21.87
N GLU A 333 -3.99 -13.13 -21.55
CA GLU A 333 -5.19 -13.19 -22.40
C GLU A 333 -5.78 -11.78 -22.64
N GLN A 334 -6.07 -11.04 -21.57
CA GLN A 334 -6.71 -9.74 -21.65
C GLN A 334 -5.83 -8.67 -22.29
N PHE A 335 -4.52 -8.72 -22.06
CA PHE A 335 -3.56 -7.79 -22.66
C PHE A 335 -3.39 -8.07 -24.15
N THR A 336 -3.33 -9.33 -24.58
CA THR A 336 -3.31 -9.68 -26.00
C THR A 336 -4.61 -9.27 -26.71
N LEU A 337 -5.77 -9.35 -26.06
CA LEU A 337 -7.03 -8.87 -26.63
C LEU A 337 -7.05 -7.34 -26.84
N LYS A 338 -6.53 -6.56 -25.87
CA LYS A 338 -6.50 -5.09 -25.97
C LYS A 338 -5.36 -4.56 -26.83
N HIS A 339 -4.23 -5.27 -26.87
CA HIS A 339 -3.01 -4.84 -27.55
C HIS A 339 -2.37 -6.00 -28.33
N PRO A 340 -2.95 -6.43 -29.46
CA PRO A 340 -2.56 -7.65 -30.17
C PRO A 340 -1.14 -7.64 -30.76
N ASN A 341 -0.48 -6.48 -30.83
CA ASN A 341 0.87 -6.32 -31.40
C ASN A 341 1.87 -5.60 -30.47
N SER A 342 1.50 -5.35 -29.21
CA SER A 342 2.42 -4.68 -28.26
C SER A 342 3.34 -5.69 -27.57
N LYS A 343 4.54 -5.25 -27.23
CA LYS A 343 5.37 -5.97 -26.25
C LYS A 343 4.63 -6.07 -24.92
N LYS A 344 4.97 -7.09 -24.12
CA LYS A 344 4.48 -7.24 -22.74
C LYS A 344 4.83 -5.98 -21.92
N SER A 345 3.90 -5.50 -21.10
CA SER A 345 4.18 -4.38 -20.20
C SER A 345 5.23 -4.75 -19.15
N TRP A 346 5.87 -3.75 -18.57
CA TRP A 346 6.85 -3.94 -17.49
C TRP A 346 6.22 -4.70 -16.30
N LEU A 347 5.01 -4.30 -15.89
CA LEU A 347 4.28 -4.97 -14.80
C LEU A 347 3.99 -6.44 -15.11
N GLN A 348 3.64 -6.77 -16.35
CA GLN A 348 3.44 -8.16 -16.75
C GLN A 348 4.73 -8.96 -16.61
N GLN A 349 5.87 -8.41 -17.03
CA GLN A 349 7.17 -9.05 -16.87
C GLN A 349 7.54 -9.20 -15.39
N ALA A 350 7.28 -8.17 -14.57
CA ALA A 350 7.51 -8.19 -13.14
C ALA A 350 6.69 -9.29 -12.43
N PHE A 351 5.39 -9.42 -12.73
CA PHE A 351 4.54 -10.47 -12.14
C PHE A 351 4.92 -11.88 -12.60
N MET A 352 5.41 -12.04 -13.83
CA MET A 352 6.02 -13.30 -14.27
C MET A 352 7.30 -13.62 -13.49
N SER A 353 8.13 -12.60 -13.21
CA SER A 353 9.33 -12.75 -12.39
C SER A 353 9.00 -13.16 -10.95
N GLU A 354 7.96 -12.58 -10.35
CA GLU A 354 7.47 -12.95 -9.02
C GLU A 354 6.99 -14.40 -8.97
N GLU A 355 6.24 -14.88 -9.97
CA GLU A 355 5.86 -16.28 -10.04
C GLU A 355 7.08 -17.20 -10.03
N ASN A 356 8.09 -16.89 -10.85
CA ASN A 356 9.34 -17.65 -10.91
C ASN A 356 10.09 -17.62 -9.58
N PHE A 357 10.12 -16.46 -8.92
CA PHE A 357 10.74 -16.26 -7.62
C PHE A 357 10.07 -17.13 -6.53
N VAL A 358 8.74 -17.18 -6.49
CA VAL A 358 8.00 -18.02 -5.55
C VAL A 358 8.26 -19.52 -5.81
N ARG A 359 8.23 -19.95 -7.07
CA ARG A 359 8.54 -21.33 -7.46
C ARG A 359 9.96 -21.74 -7.06
N LEU A 360 10.94 -20.86 -7.31
CA LEU A 360 12.34 -21.10 -6.93
C LEU A 360 12.50 -21.17 -5.41
N THR A 361 11.83 -20.31 -4.67
CA THR A 361 11.84 -20.32 -3.20
C THR A 361 11.29 -21.65 -2.66
N LYS A 362 10.19 -22.17 -3.23
CA LYS A 362 9.67 -23.50 -2.89
C LYS A 362 10.72 -24.59 -3.10
N VAL A 363 11.36 -24.62 -4.27
CA VAL A 363 12.39 -25.62 -4.59
C VAL A 363 13.54 -25.56 -3.57
N ILE A 364 14.00 -24.36 -3.23
CA ILE A 364 15.07 -24.20 -2.23
C ILE A 364 14.63 -24.70 -0.85
N MET A 365 13.41 -24.38 -0.41
CA MET A 365 12.83 -24.89 0.84
C MET A 365 12.79 -26.42 0.87
N GLN A 366 12.34 -27.05 -0.22
CA GLN A 366 12.29 -28.52 -0.34
C GLN A 366 13.68 -29.16 -0.32
N ILE A 367 14.66 -28.56 -1.02
CA ILE A 367 16.05 -29.02 -1.03
C ILE A 367 16.66 -28.96 0.37
N ILE A 368 16.45 -27.87 1.10
CA ILE A 368 16.99 -27.69 2.46
C ILE A 368 16.42 -28.76 3.41
N LYS A 369 15.13 -29.08 3.28
CA LYS A 369 14.44 -30.12 4.07
C LYS A 369 14.68 -31.55 3.56
N GLN A 370 15.44 -31.73 2.47
CA GLN A 370 15.65 -33.02 1.81
C GLN A 370 14.34 -33.73 1.42
N GLN A 371 13.33 -32.94 1.05
CA GLN A 371 12.04 -33.44 0.59
C GLN A 371 12.05 -33.65 -0.94
N PRO A 372 11.22 -34.58 -1.46
CA PRO A 372 11.06 -34.73 -2.90
C PRO A 372 10.57 -33.43 -3.52
N LEU A 373 11.07 -33.11 -4.70
CA LEU A 373 10.64 -31.92 -5.42
C LEU A 373 9.27 -32.16 -6.00
N THR A 374 8.32 -31.30 -5.65
CA THR A 374 6.94 -31.40 -6.11
C THR A 374 6.55 -30.22 -7.01
N ASP A 375 5.69 -30.49 -7.99
CA ASP A 375 5.01 -29.43 -8.75
C ASP A 375 4.02 -28.68 -7.84
N TYR A 376 3.35 -27.65 -8.37
CA TYR A 376 2.35 -26.88 -7.62
C TYR A 376 1.05 -27.66 -7.32
N ASN A 377 0.90 -28.88 -7.85
CA ASN A 377 -0.17 -29.81 -7.55
C ASN A 377 0.22 -30.84 -6.48
N GLY A 378 1.48 -30.87 -6.05
CA GLY A 378 2.01 -31.86 -5.10
C GLY A 378 2.48 -33.15 -5.77
N ASN A 379 2.51 -33.22 -7.10
CA ASN A 379 3.04 -34.38 -7.82
C ASN A 379 4.57 -34.33 -7.80
N ALA A 380 5.21 -35.48 -7.60
CA ALA A 380 6.66 -35.59 -7.69
C ALA A 380 7.14 -35.17 -9.08
N TRP A 381 7.96 -34.12 -9.12
CA TRP A 381 8.44 -33.50 -10.34
C TRP A 381 9.79 -34.06 -10.76
N ILE A 382 10.69 -34.31 -9.80
CA ILE A 382 12.02 -34.91 -10.04
C ILE A 382 12.42 -35.73 -8.82
N SER A 383 12.89 -36.96 -9.04
CA SER A 383 13.38 -37.88 -7.98
C SER A 383 14.88 -37.73 -7.68
N ASN A 384 15.67 -37.07 -8.55
CA ASN A 384 17.11 -36.88 -8.38
C ASN A 384 17.56 -35.44 -8.65
N TYR A 385 18.26 -34.81 -7.70
CA TYR A 385 18.61 -33.37 -7.77
C TYR A 385 19.59 -33.03 -8.91
N SER A 386 20.28 -34.01 -9.49
CA SER A 386 21.17 -33.87 -10.65
C SER A 386 20.44 -33.43 -11.92
N ASP A 387 19.14 -33.74 -12.04
CA ASP A 387 18.39 -33.57 -13.30
C ASP A 387 17.78 -32.16 -13.41
N LEU A 388 17.83 -31.37 -12.32
CA LEU A 388 17.33 -30.00 -12.23
C LEU A 388 17.96 -29.06 -13.27
N THR A 389 19.25 -29.23 -13.57
CA THR A 389 19.99 -28.35 -14.51
C THR A 389 19.55 -28.53 -15.96
N GLU A 390 18.91 -29.64 -16.30
CA GLU A 390 18.49 -29.95 -17.68
C GLU A 390 17.00 -29.68 -17.95
N THR A 391 16.21 -29.47 -16.88
CA THR A 391 14.75 -29.27 -16.97
C THR A 391 14.34 -27.98 -17.68
N SER A 392 13.16 -28.02 -18.32
CA SER A 392 12.54 -26.86 -18.98
C SER A 392 12.32 -25.67 -18.04
N PHE A 393 12.16 -25.92 -16.73
CA PHE A 393 12.05 -24.88 -15.71
C PHE A 393 13.32 -24.04 -15.62
N TYR A 394 14.50 -24.66 -15.48
CA TYR A 394 15.79 -23.95 -15.43
C TYR A 394 16.06 -23.15 -16.71
N LYS A 395 15.56 -23.63 -17.85
CA LYS A 395 15.62 -22.93 -19.16
C LYS A 395 14.57 -21.83 -19.32
N SER A 396 13.45 -21.92 -18.61
CA SER A 396 12.35 -20.93 -18.64
C SER A 396 12.53 -19.77 -17.66
N ILE A 397 13.43 -19.89 -16.68
CA ILE A 397 13.85 -18.78 -15.83
C ILE A 397 14.59 -17.79 -16.75
N PRO A 398 14.10 -16.55 -16.91
CA PRO A 398 14.73 -15.59 -17.80
C PRO A 398 16.17 -15.34 -17.35
N LYS A 399 17.14 -15.56 -18.24
CA LYS A 399 18.56 -15.24 -17.99
C LYS A 399 18.81 -13.73 -17.94
N GLU A 400 17.87 -12.98 -18.49
CA GLU A 400 17.81 -11.52 -18.51
C GLU A 400 16.51 -11.14 -17.80
N ASP A 401 16.40 -11.42 -16.50
CA ASP A 401 15.25 -10.94 -15.69
C ASP A 401 15.66 -9.72 -14.84
N PRO A 402 14.78 -8.72 -14.68
CA PRO A 402 15.11 -7.43 -14.09
C PRO A 402 15.26 -7.44 -12.56
N GLN A 403 15.43 -8.58 -11.89
CA GLN A 403 15.59 -8.69 -10.44
C GLN A 403 16.88 -9.45 -10.01
N LYS A 404 17.89 -8.69 -9.53
CA LYS A 404 19.02 -9.15 -8.68
C LYS A 404 18.67 -10.19 -7.59
N LEU A 405 17.41 -10.25 -7.15
CA LEU A 405 16.94 -11.17 -6.11
C LEU A 405 16.87 -12.61 -6.62
N THR A 406 16.43 -12.80 -7.86
CA THR A 406 16.42 -14.08 -8.58
C THR A 406 17.85 -14.58 -8.82
N ASP A 407 18.79 -13.68 -9.17
CA ASP A 407 20.20 -14.04 -9.31
C ASP A 407 20.83 -14.56 -8.01
N ASN A 408 20.47 -13.97 -6.87
CA ASN A 408 20.98 -14.41 -5.56
C ASN A 408 20.38 -15.77 -5.16
N LEU A 409 19.09 -15.99 -5.41
CA LEU A 409 18.49 -17.31 -5.19
C LEU A 409 19.03 -18.37 -6.16
N MET A 410 19.34 -17.99 -7.39
CA MET A 410 19.97 -18.88 -8.37
C MET A 410 21.39 -19.25 -7.94
N LYS A 411 22.16 -18.31 -7.39
CA LYS A 411 23.45 -18.62 -6.76
C LYS A 411 23.28 -19.56 -5.57
N ASP A 412 22.26 -19.33 -4.74
CA ASP A 412 21.96 -20.19 -3.61
C ASP A 412 21.59 -21.61 -4.05
N LEU A 413 20.77 -21.74 -5.09
CA LEU A 413 20.42 -23.02 -5.70
C LEU A 413 21.66 -23.72 -6.28
N GLN A 414 22.50 -23.02 -7.04
CA GLN A 414 23.74 -23.57 -7.59
C GLN A 414 24.71 -24.03 -6.49
N ALA A 415 24.82 -23.28 -5.39
CA ALA A 415 25.63 -23.66 -4.24
C ALA A 415 25.08 -24.91 -3.53
N LEU A 416 23.75 -25.05 -3.43
CA LEU A 416 23.10 -26.25 -2.88
C LEU A 416 23.32 -27.47 -3.76
N LEU A 417 23.10 -27.34 -5.08
CA LEU A 417 23.32 -28.43 -6.03
C LEU A 417 24.77 -28.90 -6.02
N LYS A 418 25.74 -27.98 -5.92
CA LYS A 418 27.17 -28.32 -5.80
C LYS A 418 27.51 -29.04 -4.48
N LYS A 419 26.84 -28.70 -3.38
CA LYS A 419 27.00 -29.43 -2.11
C LYS A 419 26.41 -30.83 -2.18
N LEU A 420 25.27 -30.98 -2.85
CA LEU A 420 24.60 -32.27 -3.04
C LEU A 420 25.29 -33.18 -4.06
N SER A 421 26.02 -32.64 -5.04
CA SER A 421 26.81 -33.44 -5.99
C SER A 421 28.13 -33.96 -5.42
N ASN A 422 28.59 -33.39 -4.30
CA ASN A 422 29.87 -33.70 -3.66
C ASN A 422 29.73 -34.63 -2.44
N ASN A 423 28.49 -34.93 -2.03
CA ASN A 423 28.12 -35.94 -1.04
C ASN A 423 27.44 -37.10 -1.77
#